data_AF-A0A8T3VTL7-F1
#
_entry.id   AF-A0A8T3VTL7-F1
#
_cell.length_a   1.000
_cell.length_b   1.000
_cell.length_c   1.000
_cell.angle_alpha   90.00
_cell.angle_beta   90.00
_cell.angle_gamma   90.00
#
_symmetry.space_group_name_H-M   'P 1'
#
loop_
_entity.id
_entity.type
_entity.pdbx_description
1 polymer ?
#
loop_
_entity_poly.entity_id
_entity_poly.type
_entity_poly.pdbx_seq_one_letter_code
_entity_poly.pdbx_strand_id
1 'polypeptide(L)'
;MRRKILTLFITILMVTFCFTLVSAENSTNEILTNENNDDDEESRIKDESERIGEVVESKEYGFVNVPFSDGYNGFCINLAQKETNAGEEFVVKNTSAAVNRNGDEIGNYLKILFVDYYDFTVNNPRQAQDIIWKFSDNYHVYDHEIVKGIMELAESGRIIPDHGEEKIINNTTKVKFDFEVLDSQKGSTQNFFGYKLTYSDIMNNILGNSSNNNENAIENETIPENNTTTENETIPENNTTTE
;
A
#
# COMPACT_ATOMS: atom_id res chain seq x y z
N MET A 1 33.14 -36.00 -24.26
CA MET A 1 33.47 -34.70 -23.64
C MET A 1 32.47 -33.58 -23.96
N ARG A 2 32.11 -33.35 -25.23
CA ARG A 2 31.28 -32.18 -25.62
C ARG A 2 29.90 -32.07 -24.95
N ARG A 3 29.21 -33.18 -24.67
CA ARG A 3 27.88 -33.14 -23.99
C ARG A 3 27.94 -32.72 -22.51
N LYS A 4 28.99 -33.12 -21.78
CA LYS A 4 29.13 -32.76 -20.35
C LYS A 4 29.50 -31.29 -20.14
N ILE A 5 30.21 -30.69 -21.11
CA ILE A 5 30.57 -29.26 -21.10
C ILE A 5 29.33 -28.40 -21.39
N LEU A 6 28.45 -28.85 -22.30
CA LEU A 6 27.21 -28.13 -22.62
C LEU A 6 26.24 -28.08 -21.43
N THR A 7 26.08 -29.20 -20.70
CA THR A 7 25.24 -29.24 -19.50
C THR A 7 25.79 -28.34 -18.40
N LEU A 8 27.11 -28.32 -18.19
CA LEU A 8 27.74 -27.42 -17.21
C LEU A 8 27.49 -25.94 -17.54
N PHE A 9 27.58 -25.56 -18.81
CA PHE A 9 27.30 -24.19 -19.25
C PHE A 9 25.84 -23.78 -19.03
N ILE A 10 24.87 -24.65 -19.34
CA ILE A 10 23.44 -24.37 -19.11
C ILE A 10 23.14 -24.23 -17.61
N THR A 11 23.78 -25.04 -16.78
CA THR A 11 23.58 -24.99 -15.32
C THR A 11 24.18 -23.72 -14.72
N ILE A 12 25.37 -23.29 -15.17
CA ILE A 12 25.97 -22.02 -14.74
C ILE A 12 25.10 -20.82 -15.18
N LEU A 13 24.56 -20.85 -16.40
CA LEU A 13 23.71 -19.77 -16.93
C LEU A 13 22.40 -19.63 -16.16
N MET A 14 21.78 -20.76 -15.78
CA MET A 14 20.59 -20.80 -14.91
C MET A 14 20.89 -20.27 -13.50
N VAL A 15 22.03 -20.65 -12.90
CA VAL A 15 22.40 -20.16 -11.57
C VAL A 15 22.70 -18.66 -11.60
N THR A 16 23.37 -18.13 -12.64
CA THR A 16 23.58 -16.67 -12.75
C THR A 16 22.31 -15.88 -13.04
N PHE A 17 21.32 -16.45 -13.73
CA PHE A 17 20.03 -15.78 -13.96
C PHE A 17 19.18 -15.71 -12.68
N CYS A 18 19.37 -16.65 -11.74
CA CYS A 18 18.74 -16.59 -10.42
C CYS A 18 19.38 -15.54 -9.48
N PHE A 19 20.58 -15.03 -9.76
CA PHE A 19 21.26 -14.05 -8.91
C PHE A 19 21.18 -12.59 -9.40
N THR A 20 20.53 -12.30 -10.53
CA THR A 20 20.39 -10.91 -11.04
C THR A 20 19.00 -10.30 -10.85
N LEU A 21 18.17 -10.83 -9.96
CA LEU A 21 16.89 -10.22 -9.58
C LEU A 21 16.74 -10.09 -8.05
N VAL A 22 17.75 -9.53 -7.39
CA VAL A 22 17.57 -8.77 -6.14
C VAL A 22 18.50 -7.55 -6.21
N SER A 23 18.08 -6.57 -6.97
CA SER A 23 18.44 -5.18 -6.74
C SER A 23 17.19 -4.37 -7.04
N ALA A 24 16.14 -4.60 -6.24
CA ALA A 24 15.24 -3.51 -5.94
C ALA A 24 16.10 -2.50 -5.18
N GLU A 25 16.42 -1.39 -5.82
CA GLU A 25 16.90 -0.21 -5.12
C GLU A 25 15.84 0.09 -4.06
N ASN A 26 16.19 -0.25 -2.82
CA ASN A 26 15.41 0.05 -1.65
C ASN A 26 15.53 1.56 -1.41
N SER A 27 14.83 2.36 -2.21
CA SER A 27 14.54 3.75 -1.89
C SER A 27 13.44 3.76 -0.83
N THR A 28 13.72 3.19 0.34
CA THR A 28 13.05 3.63 1.55
C THR A 28 13.56 5.04 1.76
N ASN A 29 12.80 6.04 1.32
CA ASN A 29 12.92 7.36 1.91
C ASN A 29 12.61 7.17 3.41
N GLU A 30 13.66 7.00 4.21
CA GLU A 30 13.62 7.23 5.64
C GLU A 30 13.20 8.68 5.84
N ILE A 31 11.90 8.91 5.94
CA ILE A 31 11.37 10.00 6.76
C ILE A 31 10.93 9.35 8.06
N LEU A 32 11.93 8.90 8.82
CA LEU A 32 11.81 8.75 10.27
C LEU A 32 11.96 10.17 10.84
N THR A 33 10.85 10.92 10.91
CA THR A 33 10.77 12.05 11.82
C THR A 33 10.74 11.50 13.24
N ASN A 34 11.94 11.34 13.80
CA ASN A 34 12.14 11.10 15.22
C ASN A 34 11.83 12.42 15.95
N GLU A 35 10.60 12.59 16.43
CA GLU A 35 10.23 13.70 17.31
C GLU A 35 10.92 13.54 18.65
N ASN A 36 12.16 14.03 18.75
CA ASN A 36 12.82 14.37 20.00
C ASN A 36 13.95 15.36 19.68
N ASN A 37 13.65 16.66 19.73
CA ASN A 37 14.42 17.66 20.48
C ASN A 37 13.85 19.06 20.25
N ASP A 38 13.79 19.80 21.35
CA ASP A 38 13.39 21.18 21.52
C ASP A 38 14.06 22.13 20.52
N ASP A 39 13.26 22.86 19.75
CA ASP A 39 13.52 24.25 19.36
C ASP A 39 12.17 24.91 19.05
N ASP A 40 11.95 26.08 19.65
CA ASP A 40 10.73 26.89 19.61
C ASP A 40 10.43 27.41 18.19
N GLU A 41 9.91 26.57 17.30
CA GLU A 41 9.12 26.99 16.16
C GLU A 41 7.68 26.50 16.37
N GLU A 42 6.74 27.43 16.50
CA GLU A 42 5.30 27.17 16.62
C GLU A 42 4.79 26.60 15.28
N SER A 43 5.25 25.40 14.94
CA SER A 43 4.68 24.51 13.94
C SER A 43 3.30 24.14 14.45
N ARG A 44 2.31 24.97 14.14
CA ARG A 44 0.92 24.56 14.20
C ARG A 44 0.79 23.40 13.23
N ILE A 45 0.85 22.18 13.77
CA ILE A 45 0.35 20.99 13.10
C ILE A 45 -1.12 21.30 12.85
N LYS A 46 -1.43 21.88 11.69
CA LYS A 46 -2.80 22.05 11.26
C LYS A 46 -3.38 20.66 11.16
N ASP A 47 -4.62 20.51 11.62
CA ASP A 47 -5.38 19.29 11.38
C ASP A 47 -5.37 19.05 9.85
N GLU A 48 -5.05 17.84 9.39
CA GLU A 48 -4.91 17.53 7.96
C GLU A 48 -6.24 17.81 7.20
N SER A 49 -7.37 17.87 7.91
CA SER A 49 -8.67 18.31 7.39
C SER A 49 -8.76 19.81 7.07
N GLU A 50 -7.87 20.65 7.59
CA GLU A 50 -7.82 22.10 7.35
C GLU A 50 -7.04 22.49 6.08
N ARG A 51 -6.46 21.50 5.38
CA ARG A 51 -5.58 21.75 4.22
C ARG A 51 -6.32 22.04 2.92
N ILE A 52 -7.64 21.85 2.88
CA ILE A 52 -8.42 22.06 1.65
C ILE A 52 -8.23 23.49 1.13
N GLY A 53 -7.80 23.60 -0.12
CA GLY A 53 -7.48 24.89 -0.76
C GLY A 53 -6.01 25.31 -0.68
N GLU A 54 -5.17 24.60 0.08
CA GLU A 54 -3.72 24.81 0.05
C GLU A 54 -3.15 24.44 -1.33
N VAL A 55 -2.05 25.09 -1.70
CA VAL A 55 -1.30 24.81 -2.93
C VAL A 55 -0.06 24.01 -2.56
N VAL A 56 0.16 22.92 -3.28
CA VAL A 56 1.34 22.05 -3.16
C VAL A 56 1.98 21.86 -4.53
N GLU A 57 3.25 21.52 -4.55
CA GLU A 57 4.01 21.34 -5.79
C GLU A 57 4.45 19.89 -5.95
N SER A 58 4.35 19.35 -7.17
CA SER A 58 4.99 18.08 -7.52
C SER A 58 6.51 18.26 -7.47
N LYS A 59 7.22 17.30 -6.87
CA LYS A 59 8.69 17.33 -6.80
C LYS A 59 9.35 16.73 -8.04
N GLU A 60 8.62 15.89 -8.77
CA GLU A 60 9.15 15.12 -9.89
C GLU A 60 8.18 15.08 -11.08
N TYR A 61 8.72 14.69 -12.24
CA TYR A 61 7.91 14.38 -13.42
C TYR A 61 7.33 12.96 -13.32
N GLY A 62 6.07 12.79 -13.70
CA GLY A 62 5.50 11.47 -13.90
C GLY A 62 4.02 11.37 -13.56
N PHE A 63 3.57 10.13 -13.34
CA PHE A 63 2.17 9.83 -13.06
C PHE A 63 1.96 8.73 -12.01
N VAL A 64 3.01 7.98 -11.66
CA VAL A 64 2.96 6.89 -10.70
C VAL A 64 3.73 7.32 -9.46
N ASN A 65 3.09 7.28 -8.30
CA ASN A 65 3.73 7.53 -7.01
C ASN A 65 4.61 8.80 -7.01
N VAL A 66 4.09 9.91 -7.52
CA VAL A 66 4.82 11.17 -7.65
C VAL A 66 4.87 11.86 -6.28
N PRO A 67 6.05 12.24 -5.77
CA PRO A 67 6.17 12.94 -4.49
C PRO A 67 5.78 14.42 -4.60
N PHE A 68 5.18 14.98 -3.53
CA PHE A 68 4.76 16.38 -3.42
C PHE A 68 5.48 17.13 -2.28
N SER A 69 5.41 18.47 -2.32
CA SER A 69 6.09 19.39 -1.39
C SER A 69 5.75 19.18 0.08
N ASP A 70 4.55 18.71 0.36
CA ASP A 70 3.95 18.50 1.68
C ASP A 70 4.16 17.08 2.26
N GLY A 71 4.86 16.21 1.53
CA GLY A 71 5.13 14.84 1.94
C GLY A 71 4.10 13.81 1.48
N TYR A 72 3.06 14.22 0.75
CA TYR A 72 2.19 13.28 0.05
C TYR A 72 2.89 12.68 -1.17
N ASN A 73 2.46 11.50 -1.57
CA ASN A 73 2.72 10.95 -2.89
C ASN A 73 1.39 10.83 -3.64
N GLY A 74 1.42 10.85 -4.98
CA GLY A 74 0.22 10.83 -5.79
C GLY A 74 0.26 9.80 -6.91
N PHE A 75 -0.89 9.23 -7.19
CA PHE A 75 -1.15 8.48 -8.42
C PHE A 75 -2.13 9.26 -9.28
N CYS A 76 -1.87 9.31 -10.58
CA CYS A 76 -2.70 10.09 -11.48
C CYS A 76 -4.12 9.55 -11.59
N ILE A 77 -5.07 10.46 -11.54
CA ILE A 77 -6.45 10.27 -11.95
C ILE A 77 -6.65 11.15 -13.19
N ASN A 78 -7.35 10.66 -14.22
CA ASN A 78 -7.54 11.29 -15.55
C ASN A 78 -6.47 10.96 -16.62
N LEU A 79 -6.32 9.68 -16.97
CA LEU A 79 -5.36 9.16 -17.97
C LEU A 79 -5.23 9.99 -19.27
N ALA A 80 -6.29 10.64 -19.74
CA ALA A 80 -6.28 11.40 -20.99
C ALA A 80 -5.49 12.73 -20.93
N GLN A 81 -5.15 13.23 -19.74
CA GLN A 81 -4.38 14.47 -19.57
C GLN A 81 -2.87 14.19 -19.55
N LYS A 82 -2.03 15.23 -19.60
CA LYS A 82 -0.57 15.08 -19.55
C LYS A 82 -0.10 14.78 -18.12
N GLU A 83 0.97 14.02 -18.00
CA GLU A 83 1.70 13.76 -16.75
C GLU A 83 2.23 15.08 -16.14
N THR A 84 2.49 15.11 -14.84
CA THR A 84 3.00 16.33 -14.19
C THR A 84 4.47 16.57 -14.49
N ASN A 85 4.91 17.83 -14.44
CA ASN A 85 6.32 18.20 -14.37
C ASN A 85 6.67 18.65 -12.96
N ALA A 86 7.94 18.53 -12.55
CA ALA A 86 8.41 19.08 -11.29
C ALA A 86 8.13 20.60 -11.19
N GLY A 87 7.70 21.04 -10.00
CA GLY A 87 7.31 22.42 -9.69
C GLY A 87 5.90 22.79 -10.19
N GLU A 88 5.10 21.83 -10.64
CA GLU A 88 3.73 22.10 -11.01
C GLU A 88 2.83 22.14 -9.77
N GLU A 89 2.04 23.21 -9.68
CA GLU A 89 1.16 23.49 -8.55
C GLU A 89 -0.17 22.74 -8.65
N PHE A 90 -0.66 22.28 -7.51
CA PHE A 90 -1.92 21.59 -7.33
C PHE A 90 -2.66 22.14 -6.12
N VAL A 91 -3.98 22.19 -6.19
CA VAL A 91 -4.83 22.57 -5.06
C VAL A 91 -5.35 21.33 -4.36
N VAL A 92 -5.17 21.29 -3.05
CA VAL A 92 -5.65 20.22 -2.17
C VAL A 92 -7.18 20.24 -2.08
N LYS A 93 -7.80 19.07 -2.27
CA LYS A 93 -9.25 18.83 -2.24
C LYS A 93 -9.58 17.54 -1.48
N ASN A 94 -10.83 17.44 -1.03
CA ASN A 94 -11.36 16.21 -0.44
C ASN A 94 -11.37 15.06 -1.46
N THR A 95 -11.36 13.81 -0.99
CA THR A 95 -11.34 12.64 -1.89
C THR A 95 -12.63 12.50 -2.72
N SER A 96 -13.73 13.15 -2.33
CA SER A 96 -14.94 13.26 -3.16
C SER A 96 -14.72 14.02 -4.48
N ALA A 97 -13.64 14.81 -4.59
CA ALA A 97 -13.26 15.42 -5.86
C ALA A 97 -12.63 14.43 -6.85
N ALA A 98 -12.26 13.22 -6.41
CA ALA A 98 -11.83 12.15 -7.31
C ALA A 98 -13.06 11.58 -8.01
N VAL A 99 -13.29 12.02 -9.25
CA VAL A 99 -14.43 11.59 -10.06
C VAL A 99 -13.96 10.87 -11.33
N ASN A 100 -14.76 9.90 -11.79
CA ASN A 100 -14.55 9.25 -13.08
C ASN A 100 -15.01 10.15 -14.25
N ARG A 101 -14.86 9.65 -15.48
CA ARG A 101 -15.32 10.35 -16.71
C ARG A 101 -16.82 10.68 -16.76
N ASN A 102 -17.65 9.97 -16.00
CA ASN A 102 -19.09 10.22 -15.91
C ASN A 102 -19.43 11.23 -14.80
N GLY A 103 -18.46 11.61 -13.97
CA GLY A 103 -18.66 12.47 -12.80
C GLY A 103 -19.02 11.72 -11.52
N ASP A 104 -18.97 10.38 -11.51
CA ASP A 104 -19.24 9.60 -10.30
C ASP A 104 -18.00 9.66 -9.38
N GLU A 105 -18.22 9.82 -8.08
CA GLU A 105 -17.16 9.80 -7.08
C GLU A 105 -16.52 8.41 -6.99
N ILE A 106 -15.19 8.36 -7.05
CA ILE A 106 -14.40 7.12 -6.95
C ILE A 106 -13.45 7.10 -5.77
N GLY A 107 -13.39 8.18 -4.98
CA GLY A 107 -12.45 8.32 -3.86
C GLY A 107 -12.46 7.15 -2.89
N ASN A 108 -13.63 6.60 -2.56
CA ASN A 108 -13.71 5.43 -1.66
C ASN A 108 -13.14 4.14 -2.28
N TYR A 109 -13.31 3.90 -3.58
CA TYR A 109 -12.68 2.76 -4.25
C TYR A 109 -11.16 2.86 -4.20
N LEU A 110 -10.62 4.06 -4.41
CA LEU A 110 -9.18 4.30 -4.35
C LEU A 110 -8.66 4.11 -2.92
N LYS A 111 -9.36 4.64 -1.90
CA LYS A 111 -8.99 4.38 -0.50
C LYS A 111 -8.94 2.89 -0.15
N ILE A 112 -9.93 2.10 -0.61
CA ILE A 112 -9.95 0.64 -0.40
C ILE A 112 -8.71 -0.02 -1.06
N LEU A 113 -8.30 0.41 -2.26
CA LEU A 113 -7.06 -0.07 -2.88
C LEU A 113 -5.83 0.19 -2.00
N PHE A 114 -5.70 1.36 -1.36
CA PHE A 114 -4.54 1.68 -0.52
C PHE A 114 -4.57 0.96 0.83
N VAL A 115 -5.74 0.83 1.45
CA VAL A 115 -5.86 0.25 2.80
C VAL A 115 -5.99 -1.27 2.73
N ASP A 116 -7.04 -1.77 2.08
CA ASP A 116 -7.35 -3.20 2.10
C ASP A 116 -6.38 -3.99 1.21
N TYR A 117 -5.87 -3.38 0.14
CA TYR A 117 -4.87 -3.94 -0.77
C TYR A 117 -3.46 -3.31 -0.62
N TYR A 118 -3.12 -2.84 0.58
CA TYR A 118 -1.84 -2.19 0.90
C TYR A 118 -0.60 -2.91 0.33
N ASP A 119 -0.44 -4.21 0.62
CA ASP A 119 0.74 -4.97 0.19
C ASP A 119 0.83 -5.04 -1.34
N PHE A 120 -0.31 -5.12 -2.03
CA PHE A 120 -0.32 -5.09 -3.49
C PHE A 120 0.13 -3.71 -4.00
N THR A 121 -0.45 -2.65 -3.45
CA THR A 121 -0.20 -1.26 -3.88
C THR A 121 1.27 -0.86 -3.72
N VAL A 122 1.89 -1.21 -2.59
CA VAL A 122 3.30 -0.91 -2.32
C VAL A 122 4.24 -1.72 -3.20
N ASN A 123 3.93 -3.00 -3.44
CA ASN A 123 4.82 -3.89 -4.21
C ASN A 123 4.62 -3.76 -5.73
N ASN A 124 3.49 -3.21 -6.20
CA ASN A 124 3.11 -3.18 -7.61
C ASN A 124 2.57 -1.80 -8.04
N PRO A 125 3.35 -0.70 -7.90
CA PRO A 125 2.85 0.65 -8.12
C PRO A 125 2.34 0.88 -9.55
N ARG A 126 2.96 0.25 -10.57
CA ARG A 126 2.49 0.36 -11.96
C ARG A 126 1.10 -0.26 -12.14
N GLN A 127 0.86 -1.43 -11.55
CA GLN A 127 -0.42 -2.12 -11.61
C GLN A 127 -1.48 -1.41 -10.75
N ALA A 128 -1.08 -0.86 -9.60
CA ALA A 128 -1.95 0.00 -8.81
C ALA A 128 -2.43 1.21 -9.64
N GLN A 129 -1.54 1.85 -10.40
CA GLN A 129 -1.91 2.92 -11.34
C GLN A 129 -2.93 2.47 -12.40
N ASP A 130 -2.74 1.27 -12.97
CA ASP A 130 -3.68 0.72 -13.95
C ASP A 130 -5.07 0.50 -13.32
N ILE A 131 -5.14 0.02 -12.08
CA ILE A 131 -6.39 -0.13 -11.31
C ILE A 131 -7.02 1.24 -11.01
N ILE A 132 -6.24 2.25 -10.65
CA ILE A 132 -6.74 3.61 -10.46
C ILE A 132 -7.39 4.11 -11.76
N TRP A 133 -6.74 3.90 -12.91
CA TRP A 133 -7.31 4.24 -14.21
C TRP A 133 -8.49 3.36 -14.64
N LYS A 134 -8.61 2.14 -14.10
CA LYS A 134 -9.85 1.35 -14.27
C LYS A 134 -11.04 2.09 -13.69
N PHE A 135 -10.89 2.67 -12.50
CA PHE A 135 -11.96 3.43 -11.83
C PHE A 135 -12.14 4.84 -12.43
N SER A 136 -11.07 5.57 -12.71
CA SER A 136 -11.19 6.96 -13.22
C SER A 136 -11.53 7.03 -14.71
N ASP A 137 -11.03 6.10 -15.52
CA ASP A 137 -10.98 6.22 -16.98
C ASP A 137 -11.53 5.01 -17.74
N ASN A 138 -12.05 3.99 -17.05
CA ASN A 138 -12.45 2.69 -17.63
C ASN A 138 -11.29 1.98 -18.37
N TYR A 139 -10.06 2.19 -17.90
CA TYR A 139 -8.88 1.54 -18.47
C TYR A 139 -8.96 0.00 -18.38
N HIS A 140 -8.34 -0.68 -19.34
CA HIS A 140 -8.30 -2.14 -19.35
C HIS A 140 -7.19 -2.63 -18.41
N VAL A 141 -7.54 -3.54 -17.50
CA VAL A 141 -6.62 -4.06 -16.48
C VAL A 141 -6.66 -5.58 -16.47
N TYR A 142 -5.54 -6.20 -16.10
CA TYR A 142 -5.43 -7.66 -15.97
C TYR A 142 -5.83 -8.15 -14.57
N ASP A 143 -5.69 -7.31 -13.55
CA ASP A 143 -5.96 -7.62 -12.14
C ASP A 143 -7.46 -7.52 -11.79
N HIS A 144 -8.30 -8.24 -12.56
CA HIS A 144 -9.76 -8.19 -12.42
C HIS A 144 -10.26 -8.60 -11.02
N GLU A 145 -9.56 -9.51 -10.33
CA GLU A 145 -9.93 -9.96 -8.98
C GLU A 145 -9.78 -8.85 -7.94
N ILE A 146 -8.74 -8.00 -8.06
CA ILE A 146 -8.55 -6.86 -7.15
C ILE A 146 -9.64 -5.82 -7.39
N VAL A 147 -9.90 -5.48 -8.65
CA VAL A 147 -10.98 -4.55 -9.01
C VAL A 147 -12.32 -5.02 -8.46
N LYS A 148 -12.64 -6.31 -8.68
CA LYS A 148 -13.87 -6.92 -8.21
C LYS A 148 -13.97 -6.87 -6.69
N GLY A 149 -12.91 -7.24 -5.97
CA GLY A 149 -12.92 -7.21 -4.51
C GLY A 149 -13.04 -5.79 -3.92
N ILE A 150 -12.44 -4.77 -4.58
CA ILE A 150 -12.66 -3.36 -4.21
C ILE A 150 -14.13 -2.98 -4.35
N MET A 151 -14.77 -3.37 -5.47
CA MET A 151 -16.19 -3.09 -5.70
C MET A 151 -17.07 -3.80 -4.67
N GLU A 152 -16.82 -5.09 -4.40
CA GLU A 152 -17.58 -5.87 -3.42
C GLU A 152 -17.47 -5.30 -2.00
N LEU A 153 -16.26 -4.86 -1.59
CA LEU A 153 -16.06 -4.21 -0.29
C LEU A 153 -16.87 -2.91 -0.20
N ALA A 154 -16.81 -2.05 -1.22
CA ALA A 154 -17.58 -0.82 -1.25
C ALA A 154 -19.11 -1.09 -1.23
N GLU A 155 -19.59 -2.05 -2.02
CA GLU A 155 -21.00 -2.47 -2.06
C GLU A 155 -21.49 -3.05 -0.73
N SER A 156 -20.61 -3.67 0.04
CA SER A 156 -20.89 -4.15 1.41
C SER A 156 -20.99 -3.01 2.45
N GLY A 157 -20.65 -1.77 2.07
CA GLY A 157 -20.68 -0.60 2.95
C GLY A 157 -19.33 -0.24 3.58
N ARG A 158 -18.21 -0.82 3.11
CA ARG A 158 -16.87 -0.41 3.57
C ARG A 158 -16.58 1.02 3.12
N ILE A 159 -16.61 1.94 4.08
CA ILE A 159 -16.19 3.33 3.89
C ILE A 159 -14.87 3.53 4.63
N ILE A 160 -13.94 4.20 3.97
CA ILE A 160 -12.64 4.58 4.55
C ILE A 160 -12.66 6.11 4.73
N PRO A 161 -12.29 6.65 5.90
CA PRO A 161 -12.19 8.10 6.10
C PRO A 161 -11.05 8.69 5.25
N ASP A 162 -11.10 9.99 4.99
CA ASP A 162 -10.03 10.69 4.25
C ASP A 162 -8.74 10.74 5.09
N HIS A 163 -8.85 10.79 6.41
CA HIS A 163 -7.71 10.89 7.32
C HIS A 163 -7.84 9.92 8.49
N GLY A 164 -6.72 9.38 8.95
CA GLY A 164 -6.66 8.58 10.18
C GLY A 164 -7.10 7.13 10.10
N GLU A 165 -7.29 6.55 8.90
CA GLU A 165 -7.48 5.10 8.83
C GLU A 165 -6.20 4.39 9.24
N GLU A 166 -6.28 3.39 10.13
CA GLU A 166 -5.12 2.61 10.55
C GLU A 166 -5.20 1.16 10.06
N LYS A 167 -4.05 0.58 9.69
CA LYS A 167 -3.90 -0.84 9.40
C LYS A 167 -2.67 -1.40 10.11
N ILE A 168 -2.84 -2.54 10.78
CA ILE A 168 -1.73 -3.36 11.26
C ILE A 168 -1.15 -4.10 10.06
N ILE A 169 0.11 -3.82 9.70
CA ILE A 169 0.78 -4.44 8.54
C ILE A 169 1.67 -5.61 8.94
N ASN A 170 2.09 -5.66 10.22
CA ASN A 170 2.75 -6.81 10.82
C ASN A 170 2.65 -6.72 12.36
N ASN A 171 3.24 -7.68 13.08
CA ASN A 171 3.15 -7.77 14.54
C ASN A 171 3.76 -6.59 15.31
N THR A 172 4.59 -5.77 14.66
CA THR A 172 5.32 -4.67 15.29
C THR A 172 4.95 -3.31 14.73
N THR A 173 4.22 -3.23 13.63
CA THR A 173 4.04 -1.98 12.89
C THR A 173 2.59 -1.80 12.45
N LYS A 174 2.07 -0.61 12.73
CA LYS A 174 0.84 -0.09 12.13
C LYS A 174 1.15 1.09 11.21
N VAL A 175 0.33 1.27 10.19
CA VAL A 175 0.38 2.41 9.29
C VAL A 175 -0.93 3.18 9.42
N LYS A 176 -0.83 4.51 9.52
CA LYS A 176 -1.93 5.46 9.41
C LYS A 176 -1.93 6.03 7.99
N PHE A 177 -3.10 6.04 7.36
CA PHE A 177 -3.32 6.56 6.03
C PHE A 177 -4.04 7.91 6.08
N ASP A 178 -3.54 8.84 5.29
CA ASP A 178 -4.16 10.13 5.02
C ASP A 178 -4.25 10.33 3.50
N PHE A 179 -5.40 10.77 3.01
CA PHE A 179 -5.75 10.81 1.59
C PHE A 179 -6.31 12.17 1.19
N GLU A 180 -6.02 12.58 -0.04
CA GLU A 180 -6.53 13.83 -0.62
C GLU A 180 -6.55 13.76 -2.14
N VAL A 181 -7.10 14.79 -2.77
CA VAL A 181 -7.02 15.00 -4.23
C VAL A 181 -6.21 16.24 -4.50
N LEU A 182 -5.25 16.13 -5.42
CA LEU A 182 -4.40 17.22 -5.86
C LEU A 182 -4.87 17.63 -7.26
N ASP A 183 -5.57 18.76 -7.34
CA ASP A 183 -6.15 19.27 -8.59
C ASP A 183 -5.21 20.24 -9.29
N SER A 184 -4.87 19.94 -10.54
CA SER A 184 -3.85 20.70 -11.29
C SER A 184 -4.26 22.11 -11.70
N GLN A 185 -5.54 22.49 -11.57
CA GLN A 185 -6.17 23.76 -12.00
C GLN A 185 -5.99 24.17 -13.49
N LYS A 186 -4.93 23.73 -14.16
CA LYS A 186 -4.53 24.08 -15.52
C LYS A 186 -5.26 23.24 -16.58
N GLY A 187 -6.09 22.28 -16.16
CA GLY A 187 -6.99 21.47 -17.00
C GLY A 187 -6.32 20.57 -18.05
N SER A 188 -5.01 20.74 -18.27
CA SER A 188 -4.20 19.96 -19.21
C SER A 188 -3.35 18.90 -18.53
N THR A 189 -3.13 19.02 -17.22
CA THR A 189 -2.37 18.10 -16.36
C THR A 189 -3.33 17.19 -15.61
N GLN A 190 -2.93 15.93 -15.47
CA GLN A 190 -3.63 14.94 -14.66
C GLN A 190 -3.77 15.46 -13.23
N ASN A 191 -4.92 15.21 -12.61
CA ASN A 191 -5.07 15.37 -11.17
C ASN A 191 -4.45 14.14 -10.48
N PHE A 192 -4.21 14.21 -9.18
CA PHE A 192 -3.67 13.07 -8.44
C PHE A 192 -4.59 12.68 -7.29
N PHE A 193 -4.72 11.38 -7.07
CA PHE A 193 -5.15 10.84 -5.80
C PHE A 193 -3.92 10.75 -4.89
N GLY A 194 -3.85 11.65 -3.93
CA GLY A 194 -2.77 11.80 -2.98
C GLY A 194 -2.93 10.87 -1.78
N TYR A 195 -1.81 10.34 -1.29
CA TYR A 195 -1.75 9.58 -0.06
C TYR A 195 -0.48 9.90 0.73
N LYS A 196 -0.57 9.79 2.04
CA LYS A 196 0.54 9.88 2.99
C LYS A 196 0.43 8.75 4.00
N LEU A 197 1.57 8.14 4.31
CA LEU A 197 1.68 7.01 5.22
C LEU A 197 2.50 7.41 6.43
N THR A 198 1.92 7.25 7.62
CA THR A 198 2.64 7.45 8.88
C THR A 198 2.77 6.11 9.59
N TYR A 199 4.00 5.62 9.75
CA TYR A 199 4.27 4.36 10.42
C TYR A 199 4.49 4.57 11.90
N SER A 200 4.00 3.65 12.72
CA SER A 200 4.27 3.65 14.15
C SER A 200 4.39 2.23 14.68
N ASP A 201 5.20 2.09 15.73
CA ASP A 201 5.40 0.82 16.38
C ASP A 201 4.19 0.44 17.24
N ILE A 202 3.83 -0.84 17.19
CA ILE A 202 2.86 -1.44 18.10
C ILE A 202 3.63 -1.78 19.37
N MET A 203 3.64 -0.84 20.31
CA MET A 203 4.16 -1.10 21.65
C MET A 203 3.21 -2.07 22.37
N ASN A 204 3.54 -3.36 22.30
CA ASN A 204 2.95 -4.36 23.18
C ASN A 204 3.38 -4.01 24.61
N ASN A 205 2.46 -3.44 25.40
CA ASN A 205 2.63 -3.29 26.84
C ASN A 205 2.62 -4.69 27.51
N ILE A 206 3.66 -5.48 27.26
CA ILE A 206 3.97 -6.70 27.98
C ILE A 206 5.14 -6.34 28.90
N LEU A 207 4.83 -5.59 29.97
CA LEU A 207 5.54 -5.51 31.27
C LEU A 207 5.31 -4.13 31.90
N GLY A 208 4.35 -4.04 32.83
CA GLY A 208 4.11 -2.81 33.57
C GLY A 208 3.09 -2.87 34.70
N ASN A 209 2.75 -4.04 35.24
CA ASN A 209 2.22 -4.13 36.61
C ASN A 209 2.50 -5.52 37.21
N SER A 210 3.78 -5.83 37.39
CA SER A 210 4.23 -6.80 38.38
C SER A 210 4.89 -6.03 39.52
N SER A 211 4.07 -5.50 40.43
CA SER A 211 4.51 -5.19 41.79
C SER A 211 3.87 -6.21 42.71
N ASN A 212 4.70 -7.12 43.21
CA ASN A 212 4.39 -8.08 44.26
C ASN A 212 3.77 -7.40 45.49
N ASN A 213 2.61 -7.88 45.93
CA ASN A 213 2.40 -8.50 47.25
C ASN A 213 0.89 -8.63 47.56
N ASN A 214 0.29 -9.79 47.30
CA ASN A 214 -0.30 -10.61 48.37
C ASN A 214 -0.84 -11.94 47.83
N GLU A 215 -0.58 -12.98 48.61
CA GLU A 215 -0.98 -14.37 48.43
C GLU A 215 -2.51 -14.53 48.33
N ASN A 216 -3.00 -15.13 47.24
CA ASN A 216 -3.71 -16.42 47.24
C ASN A 216 -4.54 -16.65 45.96
N ALA A 217 -4.36 -17.86 45.42
CA ALA A 217 -5.34 -18.72 44.75
C ALA A 217 -5.70 -18.52 43.25
N ILE A 218 -5.20 -19.48 42.44
CA ILE A 218 -5.86 -20.37 41.43
C ILE A 218 -6.86 -19.68 40.45
N GLU A 219 -6.67 -19.68 39.12
CA GLU A 219 -6.77 -20.83 38.21
C GLU A 219 -6.00 -20.66 36.89
N ASN A 220 -5.45 -21.78 36.42
CA ASN A 220 -4.90 -21.97 35.08
C ASN A 220 -6.05 -21.99 34.05
N GLU A 221 -5.95 -21.21 32.98
CA GLU A 221 -6.45 -21.65 31.67
C GLU A 221 -5.40 -21.44 30.59
N THR A 222 -5.13 -22.55 29.91
CA THR A 222 -4.13 -22.78 28.88
C THR A 222 -4.62 -22.25 27.54
N ILE A 223 -3.82 -21.41 26.87
CA ILE A 223 -4.02 -21.06 25.45
C ILE A 223 -3.42 -22.20 24.60
N PRO A 224 -4.15 -22.79 23.64
CA PRO A 224 -3.64 -23.91 22.87
C PRO A 224 -2.64 -23.45 21.80
N GLU A 225 -1.38 -23.91 21.94
CA GLU A 225 -0.41 -24.07 20.87
C GLU A 225 -0.94 -25.11 19.86
N ASN A 226 -1.05 -24.74 18.58
CA ASN A 226 -1.23 -25.70 17.51
C ASN A 226 0.04 -25.73 16.66
N ASN A 227 0.98 -26.60 17.05
CA ASN A 227 2.15 -26.94 16.25
C ASN A 227 1.82 -28.09 15.30
N THR A 228 2.32 -27.93 14.08
CA THR A 228 2.36 -28.86 12.96
C THR A 228 2.82 -30.27 13.36
N THR A 229 2.21 -31.31 12.78
CA THR A 229 2.84 -32.63 12.65
C THR A 229 2.56 -33.20 11.26
N THR A 230 3.66 -33.54 10.59
CA THR A 230 3.75 -34.24 9.32
C THR A 230 3.51 -35.73 9.56
N GLU A 231 2.55 -36.35 8.87
CA GLU A 231 2.53 -37.79 8.65
C GLU A 231 2.65 -38.06 7.15
N ASN A 232 3.58 -38.95 6.82
CA ASN A 232 3.91 -39.38 5.47
C ASN A 232 3.42 -40.82 5.26
N GLU A 233 3.07 -41.12 3.99
CA GLU A 233 2.85 -42.43 3.35
C GLU A 233 1.53 -43.16 3.69
N THR A 234 0.70 -43.56 2.72
CA THR A 234 1.03 -44.56 1.70
C THR A 234 0.05 -44.51 0.50
N ILE A 235 0.58 -44.73 -0.71
CA ILE A 235 -0.09 -44.93 -2.00
C ILE A 235 -0.85 -46.28 -2.03
N PRO A 236 -1.94 -46.40 -2.82
CA PRO A 236 -2.09 -47.61 -3.62
C PRO A 236 -2.29 -47.31 -5.12
N GLU A 237 -1.51 -48.03 -5.92
CA GLU A 237 -1.65 -48.19 -7.38
C GLU A 237 -2.70 -49.25 -7.73
N ASN A 238 -3.29 -49.07 -8.92
CA ASN A 238 -3.89 -50.07 -9.82
C ASN A 238 -5.30 -50.61 -9.48
N ASN A 239 -6.26 -50.77 -10.42
CA ASN A 239 -6.19 -51.04 -11.86
C ASN A 239 -7.44 -50.54 -12.63
N THR A 240 -7.25 -50.34 -13.93
CA THR A 240 -8.22 -50.35 -15.06
C THR A 240 -9.35 -51.38 -14.98
N THR A 241 -10.57 -51.00 -15.41
CA THR A 241 -11.38 -51.81 -16.35
C THR A 241 -12.34 -50.92 -17.16
N THR A 242 -12.23 -51.02 -18.48
CA THR A 242 -13.17 -50.62 -19.53
C THR A 242 -14.48 -51.41 -19.46
N GLU A 243 -15.61 -50.73 -19.59
CA GLU A 243 -16.72 -51.04 -20.52
C GLU A 243 -17.41 -49.73 -20.93
#